data_AF-A0A223RZS1-F1
#
_entry.id   AF-A0A223RZS1-F1
#
_cell.length_a   1.000
_cell.length_b   1.000
_cell.length_c   1.000
_cell.angle_alpha   90.00
_cell.angle_beta   90.00
_cell.angle_gamma   90.00
#
_symmetry.space_group_name_H-M   'P 1'
#
loop_
_entity.id
_entity.type
_entity.pdbx_description
1 polymer ?
#
loop_
_entity_poly.entity_id
_entity_poly.type
_entity_poly.pdbx_seq_one_letter_code
_entity_poly.pdbx_strand_id
1 'polypeptide(L)'
;MAAAEQAAGDDVAAIDLLIARAAATGKPFSANDIRAQIPDDARTAAIGARFAHARRRGVIEPIGYVTSTDPGTHAHQVRQWQGARR
;
A
#
# COMPACT_ATOMS: atom_id res chain seq x y z
N MET A 1 18.24 -2.66 -22.03
CA MET A 1 17.17 -1.90 -21.35
C MET A 1 16.23 -2.77 -20.48
N ALA A 2 16.36 -4.10 -20.47
CA ALA A 2 15.37 -5.01 -19.83
C ALA A 2 15.39 -5.12 -18.29
N ALA A 3 16.50 -4.80 -17.61
CA ALA A 3 16.61 -5.03 -16.16
C ALA A 3 15.69 -4.11 -15.32
N ALA A 4 15.45 -2.88 -15.79
CA ALA A 4 14.64 -1.89 -15.06
C ALA A 4 13.13 -2.16 -15.18
N GLU A 5 12.69 -2.88 -16.21
CA GLU A 5 11.29 -3.26 -16.44
C GLU A 5 10.94 -4.51 -15.61
N GLN A 6 11.85 -5.48 -15.53
CA GLN A 6 11.66 -6.70 -14.74
C GLN A 6 11.58 -6.40 -13.23
N ALA A 7 12.52 -5.61 -12.70
CA ALA A 7 12.49 -5.20 -11.30
C ALA A 7 11.21 -4.41 -10.94
N ALA A 8 10.68 -3.63 -11.88
CA ALA A 8 9.42 -2.91 -11.68
C ALA A 8 8.20 -3.85 -11.58
N GLY A 9 8.21 -4.96 -12.32
CA GLY A 9 7.19 -5.99 -12.23
C GLY A 9 7.21 -6.72 -10.88
N ASP A 10 8.42 -7.01 -10.39
CA ASP A 10 8.63 -7.67 -9.10
C ASP A 10 8.20 -6.78 -7.93
N ASP A 11 8.53 -5.48 -7.97
CA ASP A 11 8.09 -4.48 -6.98
C ASP A 11 6.55 -4.38 -6.92
N VAL A 12 5.88 -4.37 -8.08
CA VAL A 12 4.42 -4.29 -8.16
C VAL A 12 3.76 -5.53 -7.57
N ALA A 13 4.26 -6.71 -7.90
CA ALA A 13 3.75 -7.97 -7.36
C ALA A 13 3.96 -8.05 -5.84
N ALA A 14 5.11 -7.59 -5.35
CA ALA A 14 5.40 -7.53 -3.91
C ALA A 14 4.42 -6.59 -3.17
N ILE A 15 4.17 -5.40 -3.71
CA ILE A 15 3.20 -4.44 -3.13
C ILE A 15 1.79 -5.06 -3.08
N ASP A 16 1.35 -5.67 -4.18
CA ASP A 16 0.02 -6.31 -4.24
C ASP A 16 -0.12 -7.43 -3.21
N LEU A 17 0.93 -8.24 -3.02
CA LEU A 17 0.96 -9.29 -2.00
C LEU A 17 0.87 -8.71 -0.58
N LEU A 18 1.60 -7.63 -0.29
CA LEU A 18 1.55 -6.97 1.02
C LEU A 18 0.16 -6.39 1.31
N ILE A 19 -0.47 -5.74 0.32
CA ILE A 19 -1.83 -5.23 0.43
C ILE A 19 -2.82 -6.38 0.69
N ALA A 20 -2.70 -7.49 -0.05
CA ALA A 20 -3.57 -8.65 0.14
C ALA A 20 -3.41 -9.28 1.52
N ARG A 21 -2.16 -9.39 2.03
CA ARG A 21 -1.89 -9.88 3.39
C ARG A 21 -2.48 -8.96 4.44
N ALA A 22 -2.30 -7.65 4.32
CA ALA A 22 -2.88 -6.67 5.24
C ALA A 22 -4.41 -6.73 5.23
N ALA A 23 -5.02 -6.81 4.05
CA ALA A 23 -6.47 -6.98 3.87
C ALA A 23 -6.99 -8.25 4.57
N ALA A 24 -6.28 -9.37 4.41
CA ALA A 24 -6.67 -10.65 5.02
C ALA A 24 -6.67 -10.63 6.56
N THR A 25 -5.93 -9.71 7.20
CA THR A 25 -5.97 -9.56 8.66
C THR A 25 -7.29 -8.98 9.17
N GLY A 26 -8.05 -8.30 8.30
CA GLY A 26 -9.24 -7.54 8.68
C GLY A 26 -8.96 -6.35 9.59
N LYS A 27 -7.69 -6.03 9.90
CA LYS A 27 -7.33 -4.85 10.71
C LYS A 27 -7.18 -3.61 9.82
N PRO A 28 -7.47 -2.41 10.35
CA PRO A 28 -7.14 -1.17 9.69
C PRO A 28 -5.64 -1.05 9.39
N PHE A 29 -5.29 -0.59 8.19
CA PHE A 29 -3.91 -0.32 7.77
C PHE A 29 -3.84 0.86 6.80
N SER A 30 -2.64 1.37 6.54
CA SER A 30 -2.37 2.55 5.73
C SER A 30 -1.28 2.28 4.69
N ALA A 31 -1.06 3.25 3.80
CA ALA A 31 0.06 3.18 2.86
C ALA A 31 1.43 3.20 3.56
N ASN A 32 1.53 3.78 4.75
CA ASN A 32 2.78 3.82 5.52
C ASN A 32 3.13 2.43 6.07
N ASP A 33 2.13 1.65 6.52
CA ASP A 33 2.34 0.28 7.00
C ASP A 33 2.89 -0.64 5.90
N ILE A 34 2.49 -0.39 4.65
CA ILE A 34 3.01 -1.11 3.49
C ILE A 34 4.41 -0.58 3.11
N ARG A 35 4.62 0.73 3.11
CA ARG A 35 5.93 1.34 2.81
C ARG A 35 7.01 0.87 3.78
N ALA A 36 6.71 0.72 5.07
CA ALA A 36 7.66 0.25 6.08
C ALA A 36 8.14 -1.20 5.86
N GLN A 37 7.44 -1.97 5.02
CA GLN A 37 7.80 -3.36 4.69
C GLN A 37 8.53 -3.48 3.34
N ILE A 38 8.70 -2.36 2.64
CA ILE A 38 9.32 -2.29 1.33
C ILE A 38 10.72 -1.69 1.50
N PRO A 39 11.77 -2.30 0.93
CA PRO A 39 13.10 -1.72 0.90
C PRO A 39 13.12 -0.29 0.33
N ASP A 40 13.95 0.60 0.87
CA ASP A 40 13.98 2.02 0.47
C ASP A 40 14.35 2.24 -1.01
N ASP A 41 15.00 1.26 -1.65
CA ASP A 41 15.37 1.25 -3.06
C ASP A 41 14.24 0.81 -4.00
N ALA A 42 13.15 0.25 -3.48
CA ALA A 42 11.99 -0.15 -4.26
C ALA A 42 11.07 1.03 -4.56
N ARG A 43 10.36 0.96 -5.70
CA ARG A 43 9.59 2.09 -6.24
C ARG A 43 8.36 2.44 -5.39
N THR A 44 8.54 3.26 -4.36
CA THR A 44 7.47 3.77 -3.49
C THR A 44 6.36 4.53 -4.24
N ALA A 45 6.66 5.06 -5.43
CA ALA A 45 5.68 5.71 -6.31
C ALA A 45 4.55 4.78 -6.77
N ALA A 46 4.80 3.47 -6.88
CA ALA A 46 3.80 2.50 -7.33
C ALA A 46 2.71 2.23 -6.27
N ILE A 47 3.01 2.46 -4.99
CA ILE A 47 2.13 2.11 -3.86
C ILE A 47 0.75 2.73 -4.04
N GLY A 48 0.67 4.03 -4.33
CA GLY A 48 -0.61 4.72 -4.50
C GLY A 48 -1.47 4.12 -5.63
N ALA A 49 -0.84 3.80 -6.76
CA ALA A 49 -1.51 3.14 -7.89
C ALA A 49 -1.99 1.73 -7.51
N ARG A 50 -1.25 1.01 -6.68
CA ARG A 50 -1.65 -0.33 -6.22
C ARG A 50 -2.81 -0.32 -5.24
N PHE A 51 -2.85 0.63 -4.32
CA PHE A 51 -4.04 0.83 -3.47
C PHE A 51 -5.29 1.15 -4.30
N ALA A 52 -5.17 2.01 -5.31
CA ALA A 52 -6.28 2.30 -6.22
C ALA A 52 -6.75 1.05 -6.98
N HIS A 53 -5.81 0.22 -7.45
CA HIS A 53 -6.12 -1.04 -8.11
C HIS A 53 -6.80 -2.05 -7.17
N ALA A 54 -6.26 -2.26 -5.97
CA ALA A 54 -6.82 -3.17 -4.96
C ALA A 54 -8.25 -2.77 -4.55
N ARG A 55 -8.50 -1.47 -4.35
CA ARG A 55 -9.85 -0.94 -4.11
C ARG A 55 -10.78 -1.25 -5.29
N ARG A 56 -10.36 -0.98 -6.53
CA ARG A 56 -11.18 -1.24 -7.73
C ARG A 56 -11.53 -2.73 -7.86
N ARG A 57 -10.68 -3.63 -7.38
CA ARG A 57 -10.90 -5.08 -7.35
C ARG A 57 -11.71 -5.57 -6.15
N GLY A 58 -12.10 -4.68 -5.23
CA GLY A 58 -12.84 -5.04 -4.03
C GLY A 58 -12.02 -5.87 -3.03
N VAL A 59 -10.69 -5.72 -3.03
CA VAL A 59 -9.82 -6.36 -2.03
C VAL A 59 -9.84 -5.57 -0.73
N ILE A 60 -9.93 -4.24 -0.84
CA ILE A 60 -9.91 -3.31 0.28
C ILE A 60 -10.97 -2.23 0.12
N GLU A 61 -11.40 -1.67 1.25
CA GLU A 61 -12.30 -0.53 1.30
C GLU A 61 -11.73 0.61 2.17
N PRO A 62 -12.00 1.87 1.82
CA PRO A 62 -11.57 3.00 2.63
C PRO A 62 -12.46 3.10 3.88
N ILE A 63 -11.84 3.19 5.05
CA ILE A 63 -12.56 3.27 6.34
C ILE A 63 -12.38 4.61 7.06
N GLY A 64 -11.55 5.50 6.51
CA GLY A 64 -11.35 6.85 7.04
C GLY A 64 -9.96 7.38 6.74
N TYR A 65 -9.50 8.28 7.60
CA TYR A 65 -8.16 8.84 7.58
C TYR A 65 -7.55 8.75 8.97
N VAL A 66 -6.26 8.45 9.03
CA VAL A 66 -5.46 8.50 10.24
C VAL A 66 -4.42 9.61 10.07
N THR A 67 -4.16 10.37 11.14
CA THR A 67 -3.05 11.32 11.15
C THR A 67 -1.74 10.53 11.14
N SER A 68 -0.85 10.83 10.19
CA SER A 68 0.49 10.23 10.18
C SER A 68 1.19 10.50 11.51
N THR A 69 1.68 9.46 12.19
CA THR A 69 2.50 9.58 13.41
C THR A 69 3.98 9.76 13.09
N ASP A 70 4.34 9.85 11.81
CA ASP A 70 5.73 9.99 11.36
C ASP A 70 6.20 11.45 11.50
N PRO A 71 7.16 11.76 12.39
CA PRO A 71 7.57 13.12 12.74
C PRO A 71 8.15 13.93 11.56
N GLY A 72 8.53 13.29 10.45
CA GLY A 72 9.02 13.94 9.23
C GLY A 72 7.92 14.33 8.23
N THR A 73 6.69 13.85 8.43
CA THR A 73 5.53 14.26 7.63
C THR A 73 4.77 15.32 8.40
N HIS A 74 4.44 16.45 7.78
CA HIS A 74 3.69 17.55 8.40
C HIS A 74 2.24 17.15 8.76
N ALA A 75 2.06 16.14 9.62
CA ALA A 75 0.78 15.57 10.03
C ALA A 75 -0.16 15.25 8.86
N HIS A 76 0.38 14.84 7.70
CA HIS A 76 -0.44 14.55 6.53
C HIS A 76 -1.43 13.43 6.86
N GLN A 77 -2.71 13.67 6.54
CA GLN A 77 -3.74 12.66 6.69
C GLN A 77 -3.47 11.52 5.70
N VAL A 78 -3.27 10.31 6.24
CA VAL A 78 -3.11 9.10 5.44
C VAL A 78 -4.43 8.36 5.43
N ARG A 79 -4.89 7.98 4.24
CA ARG A 79 -6.12 7.20 4.11
C ARG A 79 -5.93 5.84 4.77
N GLN A 80 -6.90 5.46 5.60
CA GLN A 80 -6.95 4.18 6.26
C GLN A 80 -7.85 3.22 5.47
N TRP A 81 -7.40 1.97 5.39
CA TRP A 81 -7.97 0.90 4.60
C TRP A 81 -8.23 -0.32 5.47
N GLN A 82 -9.20 -1.12 5.08
CA GLN A 82 -9.48 -2.43 5.67
C GLN A 82 -9.75 -3.44 4.55
N GLY A 83 -9.55 -4.73 4.81
CA GLY A 83 -9.98 -5.77 3.88
C GLY A 83 -11.50 -5.69 3.68
N ALA A 84 -11.92 -5.69 2.41
CA ALA A 84 -13.35 -5.66 2.10
C ALA A 84 -13.98 -6.99 2.53
N ARG A 85 -15.05 -6.92 3.33
CA ARG A 85 -15.85 -8.12 3.64
C ARG A 85 -16.54 -8.58 2.35
N ARG A 86 -16.18 -9.77 1.87
CA ARG A 86 -16.97 -10.50 0.88
C ARG A 86 -18.16 -11.18 1.53
#